data_AF-Q8ZTM8-F1
#
_entry.id   AF-Q8ZTM8-F1
#
_cell.length_a   1.000
_cell.length_b   1.000
_cell.length_c   1.000
_cell.angle_alpha   90.00
_cell.angle_beta   90.00
_cell.angle_gamma   90.00
#
_symmetry.space_group_name_H-M   'P 1'
#
loop_
_entity.id
_entity.type
_entity.pdbx_description
1 polymer ?
#
loop_
_entity_poly.entity_id
_entity_poly.type
_entity_poly.pdbx_seq_one_letter_code
_entity_poly.pdbx_strand_id
1 'polypeptide(L)'
;MEKRDCLIAVIENCGGQPAASSLKDLLRQARIKARKLVIISACGKLGKVFPIVRQIASDNMDFPVRHYHQVEIPQAAALENCAAYEVIKV
;
A
#
# COMPACT_ATOMS: atom_id res chain seq x y z
N MET A 1 -9.85 -4.02 19.18
CA MET A 1 -8.54 -4.13 18.51
C MET A 1 -8.01 -2.72 18.30
N GLU A 2 -6.78 -2.44 18.74
CA GLU A 2 -6.12 -1.17 18.45
C GLU A 2 -5.67 -1.12 16.98
N LYS A 3 -5.92 0.00 16.30
CA LYS A 3 -5.42 0.23 14.93
C LYS A 3 -3.94 0.56 14.99
N ARG A 4 -3.15 -0.09 14.12
CA ARG A 4 -1.75 0.25 13.89
C ARG A 4 -1.64 1.61 13.19
N ASP A 5 -0.47 2.22 13.21
CA ASP A 5 -0.24 3.47 12.51
C ASP A 5 -0.36 3.26 11.00
N CYS A 6 0.30 2.21 10.49
CA CYS A 6 0.39 1.97 9.05
C CYS A 6 0.18 0.50 8.69
N LEU A 7 -0.55 0.28 7.60
CA LEU A 7 -0.50 -0.96 6.85
C LEU A 7 0.42 -0.73 5.64
N ILE A 8 1.47 -1.53 5.51
CA ILE A 8 2.44 -1.48 4.42
C ILE A 8 2.14 -2.62 3.46
N ALA A 9 1.78 -2.30 2.23
CA ALA A 9 1.52 -3.25 1.15
C ALA A 9 2.71 -3.27 0.19
N VAL A 10 3.40 -4.40 0.07
CA VAL A 10 4.54 -4.57 -0.84
C VAL A 10 4.08 -5.27 -2.09
N ILE A 11 4.17 -4.60 -3.23
CA ILE A 11 3.85 -5.14 -4.55
C ILE A 11 5.15 -5.68 -5.15
N GLU A 12 5.27 -7.00 -5.21
CA GLU A 12 6.47 -7.69 -5.75
C GLU A 12 6.31 -8.06 -7.23
N ASN A 13 5.06 -8.18 -7.73
CA ASN A 13 4.78 -8.49 -9.13
C ASN A 13 4.04 -7.36 -9.85
N CYS A 14 4.80 -6.53 -10.56
CA CYS A 14 4.26 -5.45 -11.39
C CYS A 14 3.86 -5.94 -12.80
N GLY A 15 4.09 -7.21 -13.13
CA GLY A 15 3.81 -7.77 -14.45
C GLY A 15 2.34 -8.13 -14.68
N GLY A 16 1.62 -8.47 -13.61
CA GLY A 16 0.18 -8.69 -13.62
C GLY A 16 -0.52 -7.58 -12.86
N GLN A 17 -1.57 -7.00 -13.44
CA GLN A 17 -2.46 -6.14 -12.65
C GLN A 17 -3.15 -7.02 -11.60
N PRO A 18 -3.02 -6.72 -10.30
CA PRO A 18 -3.83 -7.39 -9.29
C PRO A 18 -5.31 -7.19 -9.62
N ALA A 19 -6.12 -8.21 -9.38
CA ALA A 19 -7.55 -8.12 -9.62
C ALA A 19 -8.14 -6.92 -8.85
N ALA A 20 -9.07 -6.19 -9.47
CA ALA A 20 -9.70 -5.04 -8.84
C ALA A 20 -10.35 -5.38 -7.48
N SER A 21 -10.84 -6.61 -7.31
CA SER A 21 -11.33 -7.13 -6.03
C SER A 21 -10.23 -7.16 -4.96
N SER A 22 -9.04 -7.64 -5.29
CA SER A 22 -7.89 -7.71 -4.38
C SER A 22 -7.46 -6.33 -3.87
N LEU A 23 -7.52 -5.30 -4.73
CA LEU A 23 -7.19 -3.92 -4.34
C LEU A 23 -8.24 -3.31 -3.41
N LYS A 24 -9.53 -3.60 -3.65
CA LYS A 24 -10.62 -3.17 -2.75
C LYS A 24 -10.52 -3.86 -1.39
N ASP A 25 -10.19 -5.14 -1.37
CA ASP A 25 -9.97 -5.87 -0.13
C ASP A 25 -8.75 -5.34 0.63
N LEU A 26 -7.66 -4.97 -0.06
CA LEU A 26 -6.50 -4.32 0.55
C LEU A 26 -6.91 -2.99 1.23
N LEU A 27 -7.64 -2.14 0.53
CA LEU A 27 -8.15 -0.88 1.09
C LEU A 27 -9.07 -1.11 2.29
N ARG A 28 -9.95 -2.11 2.22
CA ARG A 28 -10.84 -2.49 3.32
C ARG A 28 -10.05 -2.95 4.54
N GLN A 29 -9.07 -3.83 4.35
CA GLN A 29 -8.19 -4.29 5.42
C GLN A 29 -7.40 -3.13 6.02
N ALA A 30 -6.87 -2.22 5.19
CA ALA A 30 -6.14 -1.04 5.65
C ALA A 30 -7.01 -0.17 6.55
N ARG A 31 -8.26 0.09 6.17
CA ARG A 31 -9.20 0.88 6.97
C ARG A 31 -9.54 0.26 8.32
N ILE A 32 -9.58 -1.08 8.40
CA ILE A 32 -9.90 -1.80 9.63
C ILE A 32 -8.68 -1.86 10.55
N LYS A 33 -7.51 -2.19 9.99
CA LYS A 33 -6.30 -2.54 10.76
C LYS A 33 -5.38 -1.35 11.05
N ALA A 34 -5.41 -0.30 10.23
CA ALA A 34 -4.47 0.80 10.30
C ALA A 34 -5.12 2.18 10.11
N ARG A 35 -4.37 3.23 10.43
CA ARG A 35 -4.77 4.63 10.18
C ARG A 35 -4.40 5.11 8.78
N LYS A 36 -3.50 4.38 8.10
CA LYS A 36 -2.94 4.73 6.80
C LYS A 36 -2.47 3.49 6.03
N LEU A 37 -2.53 3.55 4.70
CA LEU A 37 -1.93 2.57 3.79
C LEU A 37 -0.67 3.16 3.16
N VAL A 38 0.43 2.42 3.23
CA VAL A 38 1.68 2.72 2.54
C VAL A 38 1.90 1.61 1.52
N ILE A 39 2.05 1.97 0.25
CA ILE A 39 2.26 1.03 -0.84
C ILE A 39 3.71 1.14 -1.26
N ILE A 40 4.41 0.01 -1.31
CA ILE A 40 5.79 -0.08 -1.77
C ILE A 40 5.79 -0.95 -3.02
N SER A 41 6.17 -0.38 -4.16
CA SER A 41 6.43 -1.19 -5.35
C SER A 41 7.89 -1.63 -5.37
N ALA A 42 8.13 -2.92 -5.14
CA ALA A 42 9.46 -3.53 -5.17
C ALA A 42 9.92 -3.91 -6.59
N CYS A 43 9.00 -3.92 -7.55
CA CYS A 43 9.23 -4.38 -8.92
C CYS A 43 9.43 -3.26 -9.95
N GLY A 44 10.39 -3.49 -10.86
CA GLY A 44 10.45 -2.98 -12.24
C GLY A 44 10.19 -1.49 -12.52
N LYS A 45 10.05 -1.14 -13.81
CA LYS A 45 9.82 0.25 -14.27
C LYS A 45 8.48 0.79 -13.76
N LEU A 46 8.49 2.02 -13.24
CA LEU A 46 7.33 2.78 -12.73
C LEU A 46 6.06 2.67 -13.59
N GLY A 47 6.20 2.63 -14.92
CA GLY A 47 5.07 2.53 -15.87
C GLY A 47 4.10 1.36 -15.60
N LYS A 48 4.57 0.28 -14.99
CA LYS A 48 3.72 -0.87 -14.64
C LYS A 48 2.99 -0.72 -13.30
N VAL A 49 3.49 0.14 -12.42
CA VAL A 49 2.94 0.40 -11.07
C VAL A 49 1.83 1.45 -11.12
N PHE A 50 1.95 2.43 -12.00
CA PHE A 50 1.00 3.55 -12.10
C PHE A 50 -0.47 3.14 -12.21
N PRO A 51 -0.87 2.15 -13.03
CA PRO A 51 -2.27 1.73 -13.10
C PRO A 51 -2.81 1.24 -11.76
N ILE A 52 -2.00 0.52 -10.98
CA ILE A 52 -2.38 -0.01 -9.67
C ILE A 52 -2.61 1.15 -8.69
N VAL A 53 -1.66 2.10 -8.64
CA VAL A 53 -1.75 3.27 -7.77
C VAL A 53 -2.95 4.14 -8.15
N ARG A 54 -3.20 4.34 -9.46
CA ARG A 54 -4.39 5.06 -9.95
C ARG A 54 -5.69 4.39 -9.52
N GLN A 55 -5.78 3.07 -9.65
CA GLN A 55 -6.97 2.33 -9.26
C GLN A 55 -7.24 2.47 -7.77
N ILE A 56 -6.20 2.33 -6.93
CA ILE A 56 -6.31 2.51 -5.48
C ILE A 56 -6.74 3.93 -5.14
N ALA A 57 -6.16 4.95 -5.80
CA ALA A 57 -6.55 6.34 -5.59
C ALA A 57 -8.02 6.59 -5.99
N SER A 58 -8.48 5.98 -7.09
CA SER A 58 -9.88 6.09 -7.55
C SER A 58 -10.87 5.38 -6.63
N ASP A 59 -10.51 4.22 -6.08
CA ASP A 59 -11.33 3.46 -5.14
C ASP A 59 -11.27 4.04 -3.71
N ASN A 60 -10.39 5.00 -3.48
CA ASN A 60 -10.16 5.60 -2.19
C ASN A 60 -10.95 6.90 -2.01
N MET A 61 -11.97 6.86 -1.15
CA MET A 61 -12.82 8.02 -0.88
C MET A 61 -12.13 9.06 0.02
N ASP A 62 -11.46 8.67 1.11
CA ASP A 62 -10.81 9.61 2.07
C ASP A 62 -9.70 8.98 2.94
N PHE A 63 -9.26 7.75 2.64
CA PHE A 63 -8.28 7.06 3.49
C PHE A 63 -6.85 7.52 3.16
N PRO A 64 -5.96 7.78 4.14
CA PRO A 64 -4.59 8.17 3.83
C PRO A 64 -3.84 7.05 3.09
N VAL A 65 -3.46 7.30 1.83
CA VAL A 65 -2.63 6.40 1.03
C VAL A 65 -1.34 7.12 0.62
N ARG A 66 -0.21 6.42 0.73
CA ARG A 66 1.12 6.88 0.27
C ARG A 66 1.74 5.80 -0.59
N HIS A 67 2.51 6.21 -1.60
CA HIS A 67 3.19 5.29 -2.50
C HIS A 67 4.68 5.61 -2.55
N TYR A 68 5.50 4.58 -2.41
CA TYR A 68 6.95 4.60 -2.56
C TYR A 68 7.37 3.53 -3.57
N HIS A 69 8.48 3.79 -4.26
CA HIS A 69 9.04 2.87 -5.23
C HIS A 69 10.46 2.46 -4.82
N GLN A 70 10.70 1.16 -4.73
CA GLN A 70 12.00 0.59 -4.35
C GLN A 70 12.58 1.18 -3.04
N VAL A 71 11.69 1.41 -2.06
CA VAL A 71 12.06 1.85 -0.72
C VAL A 71 11.92 0.68 0.23
N GLU A 72 12.89 0.51 1.12
CA GLU A 72 12.85 -0.51 2.16
C GLU A 72 11.72 -0.25 3.16
N ILE A 73 11.09 -1.31 3.67
CA ILE A 73 9.95 -1.23 4.60
C ILE A 73 10.26 -0.34 5.82
N PRO A 74 11.40 -0.48 6.53
CA PRO A 74 11.70 0.35 7.70
C PRO A 74 11.87 1.83 7.35
N GLN A 75 12.41 2.11 6.16
CA GLN A 75 12.60 3.48 5.68
C GLN A 75 11.26 4.13 5.35
N ALA A 76 10.35 3.41 4.68
CA ALA A 76 9.00 3.90 4.39
C ALA A 76 8.19 4.13 5.69
N ALA A 77 8.33 3.24 6.69
CA ALA A 77 7.70 3.41 7.99
C ALA A 77 8.23 4.67 8.71
N ALA A 78 9.54 4.90 8.69
CA ALA A 78 10.16 6.08 9.30
C ALA A 78 9.72 7.39 8.62
N LEU A 79 9.70 7.44 7.29
CA LEU A 79 9.26 8.62 6.52
C LEU A 79 7.82 9.01 6.86
N GLU A 80 6.99 8.03 7.19
CA GLU A 80 5.58 8.23 7.50
C GLU A 80 5.26 8.30 8.99
N ASN A 81 6.30 8.33 9.85
CA ASN A 81 6.19 8.34 11.31
C ASN A 81 5.33 7.19 11.87
N CYS A 82 5.43 6.00 11.28
CA CYS A 82 4.70 4.82 11.74
C CYS A 82 5.49 4.10 12.84
N ALA A 83 5.06 4.17 14.10
CA ALA A 83 5.71 3.46 15.21
C ALA A 83 5.32 1.98 15.23
N ALA A 84 4.06 1.67 14.94
CA ALA A 84 3.56 0.30 14.78
C ALA A 84 3.00 0.10 13.37
N TYR A 85 3.51 -0.90 12.65
CA TYR A 85 3.06 -1.21 11.29
C TYR A 85 2.81 -2.71 11.05
N GLU A 86 1.96 -3.02 10.08
CA GLU A 86 1.76 -4.37 9.53
C GLU A 86 2.28 -4.40 8.10
N VAL A 87 2.84 -5.54 7.67
CA VAL A 87 3.30 -5.73 6.30
C VAL A 87 2.46 -6.81 5.65
N ILE A 88 1.95 -6.53 4.45
CA ILE A 88 1.26 -7.49 3.58
C ILE A 88 1.97 -7.49 2.24
N LYS A 89 2.27 -8.69 1.73
CA LYS A 89 2.79 -8.87 0.38
C LYS A 89 1.64 -9.10 -0.59
N VAL A 90 1.69 -8.42 -1.73
CA VAL A 90 0.66 -8.41 -2.78
C VAL A 90 1.28 -8.79 -4.12
#